data_AF-A0A935K778-F1
#
_entry.id   AF-A0A935K778-F1
#
_cell.length_a   1.000
_cell.length_b   1.000
_cell.length_c   1.000
_cell.angle_alpha   90.00
_cell.angle_beta   90.00
_cell.angle_gamma   90.00
#
_symmetry.space_group_name_H-M   'P 1'
#
loop_
_entity.id
_entity.type
_entity.pdbx_description
1 polymer ?
#
loop_
_entity_poly.entity_id
_entity_poly.type
_entity_poly.pdbx_seq_one_letter_code
_entity_poly.pdbx_strand_id
1 'polypeptide(L)'
;MSLISSIKNHFYFKEIVLSKKQLENDFGEFPPFPLKDTEFDFKFYKVEVRWFGVIYNILNIGKKLVQSNEPGIHLKRFQVDGISDDIFNEIIKAAKSIKELINSNNKFTVAFAITIILPVVFIKFRKSILFKSTGFYLPVPGSENQITVRVNAGCNGLRVDSTISHEHLHYLQYMINENHGKKISNLDFINSKLIKKEKYKPYAQFLIYAFERNEVEARLHEIVLSYYRKSKELPLTLDGFINLLATCNEFSELVVSALEEREVDIKSSDVKFEGRDQNIAIQLKCLLSAFVDEELRYRFITEVLTVMYANLLMYYGDKTSSINFANKITRPNMYDEIYFP
;
A
#
# COMPACT_ATOMS: atom_id res chain seq x y z
N MET A 1 -24.89 -27.58 -1.10
CA MET A 1 -23.75 -27.02 -0.35
C MET A 1 -23.95 -27.25 1.13
N SER A 2 -22.92 -27.61 1.90
CA SER A 2 -23.06 -27.81 3.35
C SER A 2 -23.25 -26.49 4.09
N LEU A 3 -23.96 -26.51 5.22
CA LEU A 3 -24.15 -25.35 6.12
C LEU A 3 -22.81 -24.68 6.49
N ILE A 4 -21.77 -25.48 6.66
CA ILE A 4 -20.40 -25.03 6.97
C ILE A 4 -19.81 -24.19 5.82
N SER A 5 -20.02 -24.60 4.56
CA SER A 5 -19.60 -23.83 3.40
C SER A 5 -20.33 -22.49 3.31
N SER A 6 -21.62 -22.47 3.64
CA SER A 6 -22.42 -21.24 3.65
C SER A 6 -21.94 -20.26 4.72
N ILE A 7 -21.64 -20.75 5.93
CA ILE A 7 -21.12 -19.92 7.03
C ILE A 7 -19.72 -19.40 6.69
N LYS A 8 -18.84 -20.24 6.14
CA LYS A 8 -17.50 -19.82 5.71
C LYS A 8 -17.58 -18.70 4.69
N ASN A 9 -18.38 -18.86 3.64
CA ASN A 9 -18.53 -17.86 2.57
C ASN A 9 -19.13 -16.54 3.08
N HIS A 10 -19.87 -16.55 4.19
CA HIS A 10 -20.38 -15.34 4.81
C HIS A 10 -19.28 -14.49 5.47
N PHE A 11 -18.24 -15.12 6.05
CA PHE A 11 -17.17 -14.41 6.78
C PHE A 11 -15.87 -14.30 6.00
N TYR A 12 -15.68 -15.13 4.98
CA TYR A 12 -14.47 -15.23 4.19
C TYR A 12 -14.85 -15.52 2.75
N PHE A 13 -14.60 -14.56 1.86
CA PHE A 13 -14.78 -14.71 0.43
C PHE A 13 -13.42 -14.59 -0.25
N LYS A 14 -13.16 -15.47 -1.22
CA LYS A 14 -11.90 -15.53 -1.95
C LYS A 14 -12.18 -15.75 -3.43
N GLU A 15 -11.66 -14.87 -4.26
CA GLU A 15 -11.75 -14.98 -5.71
C GLU A 15 -10.41 -14.70 -6.39
N ILE A 16 -10.24 -15.22 -7.60
CA ILE A 16 -9.07 -14.96 -8.45
C ILE A 16 -9.36 -13.70 -9.26
N VAL A 17 -8.42 -12.76 -9.26
CA VAL A 17 -8.51 -11.51 -10.01
C VAL A 17 -7.26 -11.38 -10.88
N LEU A 18 -7.45 -10.96 -12.13
CA LEU A 18 -6.37 -10.59 -13.05
C LEU A 18 -5.96 -9.14 -12.79
N SER A 19 -4.66 -8.84 -12.75
CA SER A 19 -4.17 -7.46 -12.59
C SER A 19 -4.73 -6.51 -13.65
N LYS A 20 -4.83 -6.98 -14.90
CA LYS A 20 -5.45 -6.24 -16.00
C LYS A 20 -6.90 -5.84 -15.68
N LYS A 21 -7.68 -6.76 -15.13
CA LYS A 21 -9.08 -6.50 -14.75
C LYS A 21 -9.18 -5.55 -13.57
N GLN A 22 -8.26 -5.66 -12.60
CA GLN A 22 -8.21 -4.73 -11.48
C GLN A 22 -7.89 -3.30 -11.95
N LEU A 23 -6.87 -3.11 -12.81
CA LEU A 23 -6.54 -1.80 -13.37
C LEU A 23 -7.69 -1.25 -14.24
N GLU A 24 -8.37 -2.09 -15.01
CA GLU A 24 -9.58 -1.68 -15.75
C GLU A 24 -10.69 -1.19 -14.78
N ASN A 25 -10.90 -1.86 -13.65
CA ASN A 25 -11.85 -1.42 -12.63
C ASN A 25 -11.41 -0.10 -11.97
N ASP A 26 -10.11 0.10 -11.77
CA ASP A 26 -9.57 1.30 -11.16
C ASP A 26 -9.73 2.49 -12.10
N PHE A 27 -9.22 2.41 -13.33
CA PHE A 27 -9.20 3.52 -14.29
C PHE A 27 -10.53 3.67 -15.07
N GLY A 28 -11.34 2.62 -15.15
CA GLY A 28 -12.54 2.52 -15.98
C GLY A 28 -12.27 1.98 -17.39
N GLU A 29 -11.00 1.83 -17.75
CA GLU A 29 -10.53 1.24 -19.00
C GLU A 29 -9.11 0.69 -18.80
N PHE A 30 -8.66 -0.17 -19.71
CA PHE A 30 -7.28 -0.63 -19.70
C PHE A 30 -6.76 -0.86 -21.13
N PRO A 31 -5.55 -0.37 -21.47
CA PRO A 31 -4.71 0.51 -20.64
C PRO A 31 -5.36 1.89 -20.46
N PRO A 32 -5.06 2.64 -19.38
CA PRO A 32 -5.54 4.02 -19.25
C PRO A 32 -4.91 4.90 -20.33
N PHE A 33 -5.71 5.72 -21.01
CA PHE A 33 -5.25 6.65 -22.03
C PHE A 33 -4.19 7.63 -21.48
N PRO A 34 -3.13 7.97 -22.23
CA PRO A 34 -2.79 7.56 -23.59
C PRO A 34 -1.84 6.34 -23.64
N LEU A 35 -1.77 5.55 -22.57
CA LEU A 35 -0.86 4.41 -22.52
C LEU A 35 -1.24 3.33 -23.52
N LYS A 36 -0.23 2.57 -23.95
CA LYS A 36 -0.40 1.45 -24.88
C LYS A 36 -0.23 0.13 -24.12
N ASP A 37 -1.06 -0.84 -24.49
CA ASP A 37 -1.12 -2.14 -23.83
C ASP A 37 0.23 -2.86 -23.97
N THR A 38 0.74 -3.40 -22.88
CA THR A 38 1.80 -4.40 -22.90
C THR A 38 1.32 -5.66 -22.20
N GLU A 39 1.73 -6.81 -22.72
CA GLU A 39 1.27 -8.09 -22.19
C GLU A 39 1.86 -8.34 -20.79
N PHE A 40 1.03 -8.27 -19.75
CA PHE A 40 1.29 -8.92 -18.46
C PHE A 40 0.00 -9.55 -17.88
N ASP A 41 0.05 -10.85 -17.56
CA ASP A 41 -1.08 -11.66 -17.06
C ASP A 41 -0.86 -12.08 -15.59
N PHE A 42 -0.61 -11.11 -14.71
CA PHE A 42 -0.45 -11.39 -13.29
C PHE A 42 -1.80 -11.69 -12.63
N LYS A 43 -1.82 -12.70 -11.75
CA LYS A 43 -3.03 -13.18 -11.05
C LYS A 43 -2.79 -13.15 -9.55
N PHE A 44 -3.78 -12.63 -8.83
CA PHE A 44 -3.78 -12.64 -7.37
C PHE A 44 -5.14 -13.07 -6.83
N TYR A 45 -5.18 -13.40 -5.56
CA TYR A 45 -6.43 -13.67 -4.86
C TYR A 45 -6.89 -12.45 -4.10
N LYS A 46 -8.09 -11.97 -4.40
CA LYS A 46 -8.78 -11.00 -3.55
C LYS A 46 -9.50 -11.78 -2.44
N VAL A 47 -9.20 -11.45 -1.19
CA VAL A 47 -9.77 -12.09 -0.01
C VAL A 47 -10.51 -11.05 0.82
N GLU A 48 -11.83 -11.15 0.81
CA GLU A 48 -12.70 -10.32 1.62
C GLU A 48 -13.00 -11.01 2.94
N VAL A 49 -12.70 -10.33 4.05
CA VAL A 49 -12.88 -10.86 5.40
C VAL A 49 -13.86 -10.01 6.19
N ARG A 50 -14.73 -10.67 6.95
CA ARG A 50 -15.69 -10.05 7.86
C ARG A 50 -15.55 -10.66 9.24
N TRP A 51 -15.53 -9.85 10.29
CA TRP A 51 -15.53 -10.31 11.69
C TRP A 51 -14.50 -11.43 11.95
N PHE A 52 -14.98 -12.63 12.31
CA PHE A 52 -14.14 -13.80 12.60
C PHE A 52 -13.33 -14.29 11.39
N GLY A 53 -13.72 -13.94 10.16
CA GLY A 53 -12.96 -14.23 8.95
C GLY A 53 -11.56 -13.60 8.94
N VAL A 54 -11.38 -12.47 9.64
CA VAL A 54 -10.06 -11.83 9.82
C VAL A 54 -9.11 -12.78 10.55
N ILE A 55 -9.56 -13.38 11.65
CA ILE A 55 -8.78 -14.32 12.46
C ILE A 55 -8.45 -15.55 11.64
N TYR A 56 -9.45 -16.12 10.96
CA TYR A 56 -9.26 -17.28 10.11
C TYR A 56 -8.20 -17.02 9.03
N ASN A 57 -8.26 -15.86 8.39
CA ASN A 57 -7.28 -15.48 7.37
C ASN A 57 -5.86 -15.32 7.96
N ILE A 58 -5.73 -14.64 9.10
CA ILE A 58 -4.44 -14.46 9.78
C ILE A 58 -3.84 -15.81 10.19
N LEU A 59 -4.64 -16.73 10.73
CA LEU A 59 -4.17 -18.08 11.07
C LEU A 59 -3.72 -18.87 9.84
N ASN A 60 -4.44 -18.75 8.73
CA ASN A 60 -4.04 -19.39 7.47
C ASN A 60 -2.73 -18.82 6.92
N ILE A 61 -2.55 -17.50 6.96
CA ILE A 61 -1.31 -16.83 6.58
C ILE A 61 -0.16 -17.27 7.50
N GLY A 62 -0.38 -17.26 8.81
CA GLY A 62 0.60 -17.71 9.80
C GLY A 62 1.02 -19.17 9.60
N LYS A 63 0.07 -20.06 9.28
CA LYS A 63 0.38 -21.46 8.94
C LYS A 63 1.29 -21.56 7.72
N LYS A 64 1.00 -20.80 6.65
CA LYS A 64 1.81 -20.78 5.42
C LYS A 64 3.22 -20.24 5.69
N LEU A 65 3.34 -19.16 6.46
CA LEU A 65 4.64 -18.59 6.87
C LEU A 65 5.48 -19.59 7.68
N VAL A 66 4.85 -20.36 8.58
CA VAL A 66 5.56 -21.42 9.33
C VAL A 66 6.00 -22.57 8.41
N GLN A 67 5.27 -22.83 7.32
CA GLN A 67 5.60 -23.88 6.36
C GLN A 67 6.68 -23.45 5.36
N SER A 68 6.80 -22.16 5.05
CA SER A 68 7.74 -21.68 4.03
C SER A 68 9.20 -21.72 4.47
N ASN A 69 9.51 -21.98 5.77
CA ASN A 69 10.86 -22.05 6.31
C ASN A 69 11.77 -20.84 5.96
N GLU A 70 11.19 -19.70 5.58
CA GLU A 70 11.93 -18.47 5.30
C GLU A 70 11.85 -17.52 6.50
N PRO A 71 12.90 -17.45 7.34
CA PRO A 71 12.94 -16.55 8.47
C PRO A 71 13.36 -15.16 7.97
N GLY A 72 12.40 -14.25 7.78
CA GLY A 72 12.73 -12.84 7.99
C GLY A 72 12.14 -11.78 7.07
N ILE A 73 11.46 -12.11 5.97
CA ILE A 73 11.32 -11.07 4.92
C ILE A 73 10.17 -10.06 5.15
N HIS A 74 9.07 -10.34 5.88
CA HIS A 74 7.88 -9.43 5.80
C HIS A 74 7.16 -9.05 7.11
N LEU A 75 7.83 -9.11 8.26
CA LEU A 75 7.16 -8.87 9.57
C LEU A 75 6.92 -7.39 9.93
N LYS A 76 7.66 -6.44 9.33
CA LYS A 76 7.55 -5.03 9.72
C LYS A 76 6.26 -4.31 9.27
N ARG A 77 5.59 -4.77 8.20
CA ARG A 77 4.30 -4.17 7.77
C ARG A 77 3.21 -4.38 8.85
N PHE A 78 3.26 -5.53 9.51
CA PHE A 78 2.43 -5.83 10.67
C PHE A 78 2.77 -4.98 11.91
N GLN A 79 4.02 -4.56 12.10
CA GLN A 79 4.41 -3.66 13.20
C GLN A 79 3.79 -2.27 13.06
N VAL A 80 3.73 -1.72 11.84
CA VAL A 80 3.13 -0.41 11.57
C VAL A 80 1.62 -0.42 11.78
N ASP A 81 0.97 -1.53 11.45
CA ASP A 81 -0.44 -1.77 11.73
C ASP A 81 -0.77 -2.03 13.21
N GLY A 82 0.24 -1.98 14.10
CA GLY A 82 0.09 -2.14 15.54
C GLY A 82 0.20 -3.58 16.06
N ILE A 83 0.62 -4.55 15.23
CA ILE A 83 1.02 -5.87 15.73
C ILE A 83 2.49 -5.79 16.19
N SER A 84 2.72 -5.73 17.50
CA SER A 84 4.09 -5.89 18.01
C SER A 84 4.66 -7.26 17.63
N ASP A 85 6.00 -7.34 17.51
CA ASP A 85 6.69 -8.62 17.27
C ASP A 85 6.27 -9.69 18.28
N ASP A 86 6.01 -9.29 19.53
CA ASP A 86 5.52 -10.18 20.57
C ASP A 86 4.19 -10.85 20.21
N ILE A 87 3.24 -10.08 19.67
CA ILE A 87 1.93 -10.61 19.26
C ILE A 87 2.09 -11.54 18.06
N PHE A 88 2.92 -11.18 17.09
CA PHE A 88 3.17 -12.05 15.95
C PHE A 88 3.86 -13.36 16.35
N ASN A 89 4.84 -13.29 17.26
CA ASN A 89 5.48 -14.45 17.86
C ASN A 89 4.48 -15.30 18.65
N GLU A 90 3.53 -14.69 19.37
CA GLU A 90 2.42 -15.39 20.01
C GLU A 90 1.53 -16.10 18.98
N ILE A 91 1.25 -15.50 17.81
CA ILE A 91 0.49 -16.16 16.72
C ILE A 91 1.26 -17.36 16.18
N ILE A 92 2.56 -17.22 15.90
CA ILE A 92 3.39 -18.34 15.45
C ILE A 92 3.39 -19.46 16.50
N LYS A 93 3.55 -19.11 17.78
CA LYS A 93 3.53 -20.06 18.88
C LYS A 93 2.19 -20.78 18.96
N ALA A 94 1.08 -20.03 18.90
CA ALA A 94 -0.27 -20.59 18.89
C ALA A 94 -0.49 -21.50 17.67
N ALA A 95 -0.05 -21.10 16.47
CA ALA A 95 -0.18 -21.90 15.25
C ALA A 95 0.63 -23.20 15.33
N LYS A 96 1.85 -23.17 15.89
CA LYS A 96 2.67 -24.36 16.16
C LYS A 96 1.99 -25.29 17.15
N SER A 97 1.52 -24.75 18.29
CA SER A 97 0.81 -25.54 19.30
C SER A 97 -0.47 -26.18 18.75
N ILE A 98 -1.26 -25.44 17.94
CA ILE A 98 -2.45 -26.00 17.28
C ILE A 98 -2.08 -27.13 16.31
N LYS A 99 -0.99 -27.00 15.55
CA LYS A 99 -0.49 -28.04 14.64
C LYS A 99 -0.11 -29.32 15.40
N GLU A 100 0.62 -29.20 16.50
CA GLU A 100 0.98 -30.33 17.37
C GLU A 100 -0.26 -31.00 17.99
N LEU A 101 -1.23 -30.21 18.44
CA LEU A 101 -2.51 -30.68 18.96
C LEU A 101 -3.32 -31.45 17.92
N ILE A 102 -3.43 -30.95 16.68
CA ILE A 102 -4.13 -31.64 15.59
C ILE A 102 -3.47 -33.00 15.31
N ASN A 103 -2.14 -33.07 15.38
CA ASN A 103 -1.40 -34.31 15.16
C ASN A 103 -1.54 -35.33 16.30
N SER A 104 -2.02 -34.92 17.48
CA SER A 104 -2.17 -35.81 18.65
C SER A 104 -3.35 -36.80 18.56
N ASN A 105 -4.16 -36.76 17.49
CA ASN A 105 -5.37 -37.58 17.27
C ASN A 105 -6.46 -37.53 18.37
N ASN A 106 -6.29 -36.74 19.44
CA ASN A 106 -7.28 -36.59 20.49
C ASN A 106 -8.28 -35.46 20.18
N LYS A 107 -9.44 -35.83 19.63
CA LYS A 107 -10.51 -34.89 19.24
C LYS A 107 -10.96 -33.98 20.40
N PHE A 108 -10.93 -34.47 21.64
CA PHE A 108 -11.37 -33.71 22.81
C PHE A 108 -10.37 -32.62 23.19
N THR A 109 -9.07 -32.95 23.16
CA THR A 109 -7.99 -31.99 23.42
C THR A 109 -7.94 -30.90 22.34
N VAL A 110 -8.17 -31.28 21.07
CA VAL A 110 -8.26 -30.31 19.96
C VAL A 110 -9.44 -29.37 20.17
N ALA A 111 -10.63 -29.88 20.52
CA ALA A 111 -11.79 -29.05 20.78
C ALA A 111 -11.57 -28.09 21.96
N PHE A 112 -11.02 -28.59 23.07
CA PHE A 112 -10.74 -27.80 24.27
C PHE A 112 -9.69 -26.71 24.01
N ALA A 113 -8.61 -27.05 23.30
CA ALA A 113 -7.56 -26.10 22.93
C ALA A 113 -8.10 -25.02 21.99
N ILE A 114 -8.91 -25.36 20.99
CA ILE A 114 -9.61 -24.39 20.13
C ILE A 114 -10.50 -23.49 21.00
N THR A 115 -11.22 -24.03 21.97
CA THR A 115 -12.18 -23.28 22.81
C THR A 115 -11.50 -22.35 23.81
N ILE A 116 -10.23 -22.58 24.19
CA ILE A 116 -9.51 -21.72 25.15
C ILE A 116 -8.46 -20.83 24.47
N ILE A 117 -7.66 -21.40 23.57
CA ILE A 117 -6.57 -20.68 22.90
C ILE A 117 -7.16 -19.63 21.95
N LEU A 118 -8.18 -19.95 21.15
CA LEU A 118 -8.76 -18.94 20.25
C LEU A 118 -9.38 -17.76 21.00
N PRO A 119 -10.12 -17.91 22.12
CA PRO A 119 -10.60 -16.77 22.88
C PRO A 119 -9.49 -15.97 23.57
N VAL A 120 -8.44 -16.60 24.11
CA VAL A 120 -7.31 -15.88 24.72
C VAL A 120 -6.52 -15.11 23.67
N VAL A 121 -6.22 -15.76 22.54
CA VAL A 121 -5.68 -15.08 21.35
C VAL A 121 -6.65 -13.98 20.97
N PHE A 122 -7.94 -14.23 20.78
CA PHE A 122 -8.93 -13.22 20.40
C PHE A 122 -9.08 -12.06 21.38
N ILE A 123 -8.90 -12.24 22.69
CA ILE A 123 -8.99 -11.15 23.67
C ILE A 123 -7.74 -10.28 23.64
N LYS A 124 -6.54 -10.90 23.66
CA LYS A 124 -5.28 -10.18 23.49
C LYS A 124 -5.22 -9.47 22.14
N PHE A 125 -5.66 -10.20 21.13
CA PHE A 125 -5.68 -9.78 19.76
C PHE A 125 -6.78 -8.71 19.61
N ARG A 126 -7.99 -8.76 20.19
CA ARG A 126 -8.99 -7.66 20.12
C ARG A 126 -8.46 -6.30 20.62
N LYS A 127 -7.56 -6.28 21.61
CA LYS A 127 -6.90 -5.06 22.07
C LYS A 127 -5.87 -4.49 21.06
N SER A 128 -5.32 -5.33 20.17
CA SER A 128 -4.39 -4.95 19.08
C SER A 128 -4.97 -5.05 17.65
N ILE A 129 -6.09 -5.76 17.43
CA ILE A 129 -6.77 -6.04 16.14
C ILE A 129 -7.70 -4.88 15.76
N LEU A 130 -7.73 -3.80 16.54
CA LEU A 130 -8.03 -2.50 15.95
C LEU A 130 -6.88 -2.08 15.00
N PHE A 131 -6.48 -2.97 14.07
CA PHE A 131 -5.86 -2.55 12.83
C PHE A 131 -6.84 -1.55 12.23
N LYS A 132 -6.44 -0.30 12.24
CA LYS A 132 -7.17 0.75 11.54
C LYS A 132 -7.10 0.55 10.03
N SER A 133 -6.16 -0.29 9.55
CA SER A 133 -6.02 -0.62 8.14
C SER A 133 -7.21 -1.44 7.64
N THR A 134 -7.76 -0.98 6.52
CA THR A 134 -8.88 -1.58 5.79
C THR A 134 -8.44 -2.77 4.94
N GLY A 135 -7.14 -2.96 4.69
CA GLY A 135 -6.63 -4.08 3.91
C GLY A 135 -5.10 -4.17 3.88
N PHE A 136 -4.57 -5.25 3.31
CA PHE A 136 -3.14 -5.45 3.13
C PHE A 136 -2.83 -6.47 2.02
N TYR A 137 -1.73 -6.25 1.33
CA TYR A 137 -0.99 -7.22 0.53
C TYR A 137 0.21 -7.74 1.31
N LEU A 138 0.38 -9.06 1.34
CA LEU A 138 1.54 -9.71 1.95
C LEU A 138 2.12 -10.75 0.97
N PRO A 139 3.34 -10.54 0.46
CA PRO A 139 4.05 -11.57 -0.29
C PRO A 139 4.50 -12.65 0.71
N VAL A 140 3.92 -13.85 0.61
CA VAL A 140 4.35 -15.00 1.40
C VAL A 140 4.97 -16.02 0.46
N PRO A 141 6.31 -16.24 0.54
CA PRO A 141 7.03 -17.18 -0.30
C PRO A 141 6.39 -18.56 -0.30
N GLY A 142 6.32 -19.20 -1.48
CA GLY A 142 5.69 -20.50 -1.65
C GLY A 142 4.17 -20.51 -1.47
N SER A 143 3.53 -19.34 -1.42
CA SER A 143 2.09 -19.24 -1.34
C SER A 143 1.51 -18.32 -2.42
N GLU A 144 0.21 -18.48 -2.64
CA GLU A 144 -0.55 -17.65 -3.55
C GLU A 144 -0.53 -16.18 -3.12
N ASN A 145 -0.27 -15.28 -4.08
CA ASN A 145 -0.36 -13.83 -3.87
C ASN A 145 -1.78 -13.44 -3.47
N GLN A 146 -1.91 -12.75 -2.34
CA GLN A 146 -3.20 -12.45 -1.75
C GLN A 146 -3.29 -10.99 -1.29
N ILE A 147 -4.35 -10.31 -1.72
CA ILE A 147 -4.79 -9.02 -1.18
C ILE A 147 -5.97 -9.29 -0.25
N THR A 148 -5.83 -8.93 1.01
CA THR A 148 -6.89 -9.09 2.01
C THR A 148 -7.55 -7.75 2.28
N VAL A 149 -8.88 -7.68 2.21
CA VAL A 149 -9.65 -6.46 2.52
C VAL A 149 -10.74 -6.76 3.53
N ARG A 150 -10.92 -5.85 4.49
CA ARG A 150 -11.91 -5.96 5.56
C ARG A 150 -13.22 -5.33 5.12
N VAL A 151 -14.23 -6.16 4.98
CA VAL A 151 -15.59 -5.73 4.65
C VAL A 151 -16.37 -5.64 5.98
N ASN A 152 -17.08 -4.54 6.23
CA ASN A 152 -17.90 -4.26 7.43
C ASN A 152 -17.24 -3.50 8.63
N ALA A 153 -16.45 -2.46 8.38
CA ALA A 153 -15.96 -1.55 9.42
C ALA A 153 -16.34 -0.08 9.17
N GLY A 154 -17.62 0.22 8.89
CA GLY A 154 -18.08 1.59 8.64
C GLY A 154 -17.45 2.25 7.40
N CYS A 155 -16.95 1.45 6.47
CA CYS A 155 -16.34 1.90 5.23
C CYS A 155 -17.38 1.78 4.10
N ASN A 156 -17.72 2.89 3.44
CA ASN A 156 -18.53 2.89 2.23
C ASN A 156 -17.77 2.18 1.08
N GLY A 157 -18.48 1.68 0.07
CA GLY A 157 -17.89 0.90 -1.04
C GLY A 157 -16.65 1.55 -1.70
N LEU A 158 -16.67 2.87 -1.87
CA LEU A 158 -15.54 3.64 -2.44
C LEU A 158 -14.22 3.47 -1.67
N ARG A 159 -14.28 3.26 -0.35
CA ARG A 159 -13.09 3.06 0.49
C ARG A 159 -12.52 1.64 0.38
N VAL A 160 -13.38 0.66 0.09
CA VAL A 160 -12.95 -0.72 -0.18
C VAL A 160 -12.20 -0.76 -1.51
N ASP A 161 -12.73 -0.12 -2.55
CA ASP A 161 -12.07 -0.06 -3.86
C ASP A 161 -10.72 0.65 -3.79
N SER A 162 -10.64 1.78 -3.07
CA SER A 162 -9.36 2.46 -2.84
C SER A 162 -8.35 1.60 -2.09
N THR A 163 -8.80 0.83 -1.09
CA THR A 163 -7.93 -0.12 -0.40
C THR A 163 -7.44 -1.23 -1.34
N ILE A 164 -8.31 -1.79 -2.17
CA ILE A 164 -7.92 -2.84 -3.13
C ILE A 164 -6.89 -2.29 -4.12
N SER A 165 -7.13 -1.12 -4.69
CA SER A 165 -6.25 -0.44 -5.64
C SER A 165 -4.88 -0.12 -5.04
N HIS A 166 -4.85 0.45 -3.82
CA HIS A 166 -3.61 0.72 -3.08
C HIS A 166 -2.80 -0.57 -2.83
N GLU A 167 -3.45 -1.62 -2.35
CA GLU A 167 -2.79 -2.90 -2.12
C GLU A 167 -2.43 -3.65 -3.41
N HIS A 168 -3.18 -3.40 -4.49
CA HIS A 168 -2.87 -3.93 -5.81
C HIS A 168 -1.60 -3.31 -6.36
N LEU A 169 -1.33 -2.02 -6.10
CA LEU A 169 -0.05 -1.44 -6.45
C LEU A 169 1.11 -2.14 -5.71
N HIS A 170 0.96 -2.43 -4.42
CA HIS A 170 1.99 -3.17 -3.69
C HIS A 170 2.25 -4.57 -4.28
N TYR A 171 1.20 -5.22 -4.77
CA TYR A 171 1.34 -6.45 -5.53
C TYR A 171 2.07 -6.24 -6.86
N LEU A 172 1.74 -5.22 -7.63
CA LEU A 172 2.40 -4.92 -8.91
C LEU A 172 3.86 -4.56 -8.73
N GLN A 173 4.17 -3.75 -7.71
CA GLN A 173 5.53 -3.49 -7.25
C GLN A 173 6.23 -4.84 -7.08
N TYR A 174 5.69 -5.73 -6.21
CA TYR A 174 6.22 -7.07 -5.92
C TYR A 174 6.54 -7.89 -7.17
N MET A 175 5.62 -7.93 -8.12
CA MET A 175 5.74 -8.75 -9.32
C MET A 175 6.71 -8.20 -10.35
N ILE A 176 6.80 -6.87 -10.48
CA ILE A 176 7.54 -6.22 -11.58
C ILE A 176 8.98 -5.90 -11.18
N ASN A 177 9.25 -5.66 -9.90
CA ASN A 177 10.53 -5.07 -9.47
C ASN A 177 11.37 -6.06 -8.65
N GLU A 178 12.30 -6.80 -9.25
CA GLU A 178 13.07 -7.89 -8.58
C GLU A 178 13.80 -7.51 -7.26
N ASN A 179 13.99 -6.22 -6.97
CA ASN A 179 14.66 -5.71 -5.79
C ASN A 179 13.78 -5.58 -4.52
N HIS A 180 12.76 -6.42 -4.35
CA HIS A 180 11.92 -6.48 -3.13
C HIS A 180 12.71 -6.90 -1.90
N GLY A 181 13.41 -5.95 -1.28
CA GLY A 181 14.11 -6.21 -0.03
C GLY A 181 15.00 -5.08 0.48
N LYS A 182 15.44 -4.15 -0.38
CA LYS A 182 16.29 -3.04 0.07
C LYS A 182 15.43 -1.92 0.68
N LYS A 183 15.08 -2.10 1.96
CA LYS A 183 14.56 -1.07 2.88
C LYS A 183 15.62 -0.02 3.20
N ILE A 184 16.18 0.64 2.20
CA ILE A 184 17.18 1.68 2.46
C ILE A 184 16.53 3.01 2.16
N SER A 185 15.52 3.39 2.97
CA SER A 185 15.30 4.81 3.20
C SER A 185 16.48 5.29 4.04
N ASN A 186 17.19 6.32 3.61
CA ASN A 186 18.19 7.00 4.42
C ASN A 186 17.49 7.61 5.65
N LEU A 187 17.37 6.81 6.73
CA LEU A 187 16.65 7.21 7.94
C LEU A 187 17.29 8.43 8.58
N ASP A 188 18.60 8.60 8.44
CA ASP A 188 19.31 9.78 8.92
C ASP A 188 18.92 11.02 8.12
N PHE A 189 18.77 10.91 6.80
CA PHE A 189 18.21 11.99 5.99
C PHE A 189 16.80 12.36 6.46
N ILE A 190 15.91 11.38 6.60
CA ILE A 190 14.52 11.61 7.04
C ILE A 190 14.50 12.24 8.44
N ASN A 191 15.19 11.66 9.41
CA ASN A 191 15.21 12.15 10.78
C ASN A 191 15.82 13.55 10.88
N SER A 192 16.91 13.81 10.15
CA SER A 192 17.63 15.08 10.24
C SER A 192 16.97 16.24 9.50
N LYS A 193 16.25 15.96 8.40
CA LYS A 193 15.63 16.97 7.52
C LYS A 193 14.11 17.09 7.65
N LEU A 194 13.42 16.12 8.27
CA LEU A 194 11.95 16.10 8.38
C LEU A 194 11.46 16.13 9.84
N ILE A 195 11.99 15.25 10.70
CA ILE A 195 11.41 14.98 12.03
C ILE A 195 11.85 16.00 13.10
N LYS A 196 12.78 16.92 12.79
CA LYS A 196 13.25 17.94 13.75
C LYS A 196 12.20 18.98 14.15
N LYS A 197 11.10 19.13 13.39
CA LYS A 197 10.01 20.04 13.79
C LYS A 197 9.25 19.42 14.97
N GLU A 198 9.30 20.05 16.15
CA GLU A 198 8.66 19.62 17.41
C GLU A 198 7.22 19.10 17.20
N LYS A 199 6.47 19.77 16.32
CA LYS A 199 5.08 19.43 15.95
C LYS A 199 4.89 18.03 15.34
N TYR A 200 5.93 17.43 14.76
CA TYR A 200 5.87 16.13 14.10
C TYR A 200 6.49 14.98 14.91
N LYS A 201 7.17 15.26 16.03
CA LYS A 201 7.71 14.22 16.92
C LYS A 201 6.66 13.16 17.33
N PRO A 202 5.41 13.52 17.68
CA PRO A 202 4.38 12.53 18.02
C PRO A 202 4.00 11.59 16.85
N TYR A 203 4.33 11.98 15.62
CA TYR A 203 3.98 11.27 14.39
C TYR A 203 5.21 10.66 13.70
N ALA A 204 6.39 10.69 14.33
CA ALA A 204 7.65 10.27 13.71
C ALA A 204 7.59 8.87 13.10
N GLN A 205 7.03 7.89 13.83
CA GLN A 205 6.91 6.51 13.35
C GLN A 205 5.99 6.40 12.12
N PHE A 206 4.87 7.14 12.13
CA PHE A 206 3.97 7.19 10.98
C PHE A 206 4.65 7.84 9.77
N LEU A 207 5.38 8.94 9.98
CA LEU A 207 6.10 9.61 8.90
C LEU A 207 7.18 8.72 8.30
N ILE A 208 7.98 8.03 9.12
CA ILE A 208 8.99 7.08 8.63
C ILE A 208 8.33 6.02 7.73
N TYR A 209 7.22 5.44 8.17
CA TYR A 209 6.46 4.50 7.36
C TYR A 209 5.92 5.13 6.08
N ALA A 210 5.30 6.32 6.18
CA ALA A 210 4.71 7.00 5.04
C ALA A 210 5.77 7.48 4.02
N PHE A 211 7.04 7.63 4.42
CA PHE A 211 8.18 7.89 3.53
C PHE A 211 8.80 6.62 2.94
N GLU A 212 8.38 5.41 3.32
CA GLU A 212 8.85 4.20 2.65
C GLU A 212 8.50 4.28 1.15
N ARG A 213 9.47 3.95 0.28
CA ARG A 213 9.38 4.14 -1.18
C ARG A 213 8.06 3.63 -1.76
N ASN A 214 7.75 2.37 -1.45
CA ASN A 214 6.58 1.67 -1.98
C ASN A 214 5.27 2.31 -1.50
N GLU A 215 5.29 2.87 -0.30
CA GLU A 215 4.15 3.49 0.39
C GLU A 215 3.88 4.91 -0.16
N VAL A 216 4.91 5.70 -0.43
CA VAL A 216 4.74 6.99 -1.14
C VAL A 216 4.19 6.75 -2.55
N GLU A 217 4.74 5.77 -3.26
CA GLU A 217 4.33 5.42 -4.63
C GLU A 217 2.87 4.91 -4.68
N ALA A 218 2.44 4.13 -3.68
CA ALA A 218 1.04 3.71 -3.52
C ALA A 218 0.08 4.86 -3.22
N ARG A 219 0.50 5.83 -2.39
CA ARG A 219 -0.30 7.05 -2.17
C ARG A 219 -0.38 7.87 -3.44
N LEU A 220 0.72 8.00 -4.19
CA LEU A 220 0.75 8.72 -5.45
C LEU A 220 -0.16 8.07 -6.50
N HIS A 221 -0.21 6.73 -6.56
CA HIS A 221 -1.13 6.00 -7.44
C HIS A 221 -2.59 6.43 -7.23
N GLU A 222 -3.05 6.56 -5.99
CA GLU A 222 -4.42 6.96 -5.70
C GLU A 222 -4.70 8.42 -6.13
N ILE A 223 -3.71 9.30 -6.06
CA ILE A 223 -3.81 10.68 -6.58
C ILE A 223 -3.91 10.66 -8.10
N VAL A 224 -3.01 9.93 -8.77
CA VAL A 224 -2.99 9.79 -10.23
C VAL A 224 -4.31 9.21 -10.74
N LEU A 225 -4.84 8.23 -10.03
CA LEU A 225 -6.12 7.62 -10.36
C LEU A 225 -7.29 8.60 -10.19
N SER A 226 -7.29 9.38 -9.11
CA SER A 226 -8.31 10.39 -8.85
C SER A 226 -8.30 11.47 -9.95
N TYR A 227 -7.11 11.91 -10.35
CA TYR A 227 -6.94 12.80 -11.50
C TYR A 227 -7.48 12.16 -12.78
N TYR A 228 -7.04 10.94 -13.10
CA TYR A 228 -7.44 10.25 -14.33
C TYR A 228 -8.95 10.09 -14.45
N ARG A 229 -9.63 9.74 -13.36
CA ARG A 229 -11.10 9.59 -13.37
C ARG A 229 -11.80 10.88 -13.76
N LYS A 230 -11.19 12.04 -13.48
CA LYS A 230 -11.67 13.38 -13.80
C LYS A 230 -11.22 13.87 -15.19
N SER A 231 -9.95 13.70 -15.54
CA SER A 231 -9.34 14.23 -16.78
C SER A 231 -9.51 13.29 -17.99
N LYS A 232 -9.63 11.98 -17.75
CA LYS A 232 -9.58 10.90 -18.75
C LYS A 232 -8.28 10.81 -19.53
N GLU A 233 -7.20 11.38 -18.99
CA GLU A 233 -5.88 11.36 -19.62
C GLU A 233 -4.79 11.36 -18.55
N LEU A 234 -3.80 10.45 -18.70
CA LEU A 234 -2.58 10.44 -17.90
C LEU A 234 -1.50 11.37 -18.51
N PRO A 235 -0.79 12.16 -17.69
CA PRO A 235 0.28 13.02 -18.19
C PRO A 235 1.51 12.22 -18.67
N LEU A 236 1.98 12.48 -19.88
CA LEU A 236 3.24 11.90 -20.41
C LEU A 236 4.44 12.86 -20.39
N THR A 237 4.26 14.06 -19.81
CA THR A 237 5.29 15.08 -19.68
C THR A 237 5.47 15.48 -18.22
N LEU A 238 6.66 15.97 -17.87
CA LEU A 238 6.95 16.46 -16.52
C LEU A 238 5.98 17.58 -16.15
N ASP A 239 5.81 18.58 -17.01
CA ASP A 239 4.87 19.69 -16.79
C ASP A 239 3.44 19.20 -16.59
N GLY A 240 3.01 18.20 -17.36
CA GLY A 240 1.68 17.60 -17.20
C GLY A 240 1.50 16.94 -15.84
N PHE A 241 2.52 16.23 -15.36
CA PHE A 241 2.49 15.61 -14.03
C PHE A 241 2.58 16.63 -12.90
N ILE A 242 3.39 17.68 -13.04
CA ILE A 242 3.46 18.77 -12.08
C ILE A 242 2.10 19.48 -11.99
N ASN A 243 1.44 19.74 -13.13
CA ASN A 243 0.11 20.32 -13.16
C ASN A 243 -0.94 19.41 -12.51
N LEU A 244 -0.84 18.09 -12.69
CA LEU A 244 -1.67 17.12 -11.95
C LEU A 244 -1.51 17.32 -10.43
N LEU A 245 -0.30 17.43 -9.91
CA LEU A 245 -0.10 17.65 -8.48
C LEU A 245 -0.63 19.03 -8.01
N ALA A 246 -0.43 20.07 -8.82
CA ALA A 246 -0.88 21.43 -8.54
C ALA A 246 -2.41 21.61 -8.58
N THR A 247 -3.16 20.63 -9.11
CA THR A 247 -4.63 20.68 -9.23
C THR A 247 -5.37 19.80 -8.21
N CYS A 248 -4.64 19.10 -7.34
CA CYS A 248 -5.23 18.29 -6.26
C CYS A 248 -5.67 19.18 -5.09
N ASN A 249 -6.98 19.23 -4.80
CA ASN A 249 -7.56 20.14 -3.80
C ASN A 249 -6.94 20.03 -2.40
N GLU A 250 -6.48 18.85 -2.02
CA GLU A 250 -5.99 18.58 -0.66
C GLU A 250 -4.62 19.23 -0.38
N PHE A 251 -3.76 19.33 -1.39
CA PHE A 251 -2.37 19.78 -1.20
C PHE A 251 -1.83 20.70 -2.31
N SER A 252 -2.66 21.16 -3.24
CA SER A 252 -2.26 22.06 -4.33
C SER A 252 -1.51 23.30 -3.82
N GLU A 253 -1.96 23.91 -2.73
CA GLU A 253 -1.31 25.10 -2.14
C GLU A 253 0.17 24.86 -1.79
N LEU A 254 0.48 23.67 -1.25
CA LEU A 254 1.86 23.31 -0.88
C LEU A 254 2.75 23.09 -2.11
N VAL A 255 2.14 22.59 -3.20
CA VAL A 255 2.83 22.36 -4.48
C VAL A 255 3.07 23.68 -5.19
N VAL A 256 2.03 24.50 -5.33
CA VAL A 256 2.08 25.82 -5.99
C VAL A 256 3.10 26.71 -5.27
N SER A 257 3.03 26.84 -3.95
CA SER A 257 3.99 27.63 -3.17
C SER A 257 5.44 27.18 -3.38
N ALA A 258 5.71 25.87 -3.44
CA ALA A 258 7.08 25.38 -3.66
C ALA A 258 7.59 25.63 -5.08
N LEU A 259 6.70 25.78 -6.06
CA LEU A 259 7.03 25.97 -7.47
C LEU A 259 7.13 27.46 -7.85
N GLU A 260 6.25 28.30 -7.32
CA GLU A 260 6.23 29.76 -7.58
C GLU A 260 7.50 30.43 -7.09
N GLU A 261 8.05 30.02 -5.95
CA GLU A 261 9.34 30.51 -5.43
C GLU A 261 10.52 30.26 -6.37
N ARG A 262 10.35 29.38 -7.36
CA ARG A 262 11.36 28.99 -8.35
C ARG A 262 10.97 29.32 -9.78
N GLU A 263 9.99 30.21 -9.94
CA GLU A 263 9.56 30.73 -11.25
C GLU A 263 9.14 29.61 -12.22
N VAL A 264 8.67 28.48 -11.69
CA VAL A 264 8.12 27.41 -12.52
C VAL A 264 6.71 27.79 -12.95
N ASP A 265 6.51 27.99 -14.26
CA ASP A 265 5.21 28.33 -14.82
C ASP A 265 4.23 27.17 -14.70
N ILE A 266 3.28 27.29 -13.77
CA ILE A 266 2.18 26.34 -13.62
C ILE A 266 1.06 26.78 -14.55
N LYS A 267 0.90 26.06 -15.66
CA LYS A 267 -0.26 26.22 -16.54
C LYS A 267 -1.53 25.95 -15.73
N SER A 268 -2.25 27.00 -15.36
CA SER A 268 -3.51 26.88 -14.63
C SER A 268 -4.48 25.99 -15.42
N SER A 269 -4.66 24.76 -14.95
CA SER A 269 -5.74 23.90 -15.42
C SER A 269 -6.97 24.23 -14.58
N ASP A 270 -8.09 24.51 -15.26
CA ASP A 270 -9.39 24.68 -14.61
C ASP A 270 -9.89 23.40 -13.95
N VAL A 271 -9.30 22.25 -14.30
CA VAL A 271 -9.68 20.94 -13.77
C VAL A 271 -9.04 20.73 -12.40
N LYS A 272 -9.79 21.07 -11.36
CA LYS A 272 -9.52 20.63 -9.98
C LYS A 272 -10.12 19.25 -9.72
N PHE A 273 -9.49 18.47 -8.84
CA PHE A 273 -9.99 17.17 -8.41
C PHE A 273 -9.73 16.93 -6.92
N GLU A 274 -10.51 16.01 -6.36
CA GLU A 274 -10.36 15.51 -4.98
C GLU A 274 -9.89 14.07 -5.02
N GLY A 275 -9.14 13.66 -4.00
CA GLY A 275 -8.74 12.28 -3.79
C GLY A 275 -9.96 11.39 -3.52
N ARG A 276 -10.07 10.26 -4.22
CA ARG A 276 -11.08 9.22 -3.99
C ARG A 276 -11.16 8.81 -2.51
N ASP A 277 -10.01 8.62 -1.87
CA ASP A 277 -9.88 8.48 -0.42
C ASP A 277 -9.13 9.70 0.12
N GLN A 278 -9.88 10.61 0.74
CA GLN A 278 -9.32 11.82 1.34
C GLN A 278 -8.21 11.51 2.35
N ASN A 279 -8.24 10.36 3.03
CA ASN A 279 -7.18 10.01 3.97
C ASN A 279 -5.85 9.83 3.24
N ILE A 280 -5.84 9.24 2.04
CA ILE A 280 -4.62 9.00 1.27
C ILE A 280 -4.03 10.33 0.77
N ALA A 281 -4.87 11.22 0.26
CA ALA A 281 -4.45 12.56 -0.15
C ALA A 281 -3.94 13.40 1.03
N ILE A 282 -4.59 13.32 2.20
CA ILE A 282 -4.12 13.96 3.43
C ILE A 282 -2.77 13.38 3.86
N GLN A 283 -2.53 12.08 3.72
CA GLN A 283 -1.23 11.50 4.07
C GLN A 283 -0.12 12.04 3.18
N LEU A 284 -0.34 12.19 1.87
CA LEU A 284 0.64 12.83 0.98
C LEU A 284 0.84 14.31 1.32
N LYS A 285 -0.25 15.03 1.65
CA LYS A 285 -0.17 16.40 2.20
C LYS A 285 0.71 16.47 3.44
N CYS A 286 0.57 15.52 4.37
CA CYS A 286 1.38 15.44 5.58
C CYS A 286 2.87 15.26 5.26
N LEU A 287 3.21 14.44 4.26
CA LEU A 287 4.60 14.29 3.80
C LEU A 287 5.16 15.60 3.26
N LEU A 288 4.43 16.28 2.38
CA LEU A 288 4.83 17.59 1.83
C LEU A 288 4.98 18.67 2.92
N SER A 289 4.11 18.62 3.93
CA SER A 289 4.13 19.54 5.07
C SER A 289 5.25 19.22 6.07
N ALA A 290 5.84 18.02 6.02
CA ALA A 290 6.88 17.57 6.94
C ALA A 290 8.24 18.21 6.65
N PHE A 291 8.48 18.62 5.40
CA PHE A 291 9.73 19.27 4.99
C PHE A 291 10.01 20.54 5.77
N VAL A 292 11.28 20.73 6.12
CA VAL A 292 11.71 21.87 6.95
C VAL A 292 11.61 23.19 6.17
N ASP A 293 12.05 23.19 4.92
CA ASP A 293 12.08 24.32 3.99
C ASP A 293 11.36 24.01 2.67
N GLU A 294 11.07 25.05 1.87
CA GLU A 294 10.48 24.90 0.53
C GLU A 294 11.40 24.20 -0.45
N GLU A 295 12.73 24.34 -0.32
CA GLU A 295 13.68 23.70 -1.25
C GLU A 295 13.55 22.18 -1.21
N LEU A 296 13.55 21.57 -0.03
CA LEU A 296 13.37 20.12 0.09
C LEU A 296 11.99 19.67 -0.37
N ARG A 297 10.95 20.50 -0.18
CA ARG A 297 9.61 20.21 -0.69
C ARG A 297 9.59 20.25 -2.22
N TYR A 298 10.19 21.27 -2.82
CA TYR A 298 10.35 21.43 -4.27
C TYR A 298 11.09 20.22 -4.85
N ARG A 299 12.26 19.86 -4.30
CA ARG A 299 13.02 18.68 -4.72
C ARG A 299 12.23 17.39 -4.55
N PHE A 300 11.47 17.24 -3.46
CA PHE A 300 10.63 16.05 -3.30
C PHE A 300 9.55 15.95 -4.39
N ILE A 301 8.91 17.07 -4.74
CA ILE A 301 7.91 17.12 -5.82
C ILE A 301 8.55 16.80 -7.17
N THR A 302 9.68 17.44 -7.50
CA THR A 302 10.27 17.41 -8.85
C THR A 302 11.26 16.26 -9.08
N GLU A 303 11.87 15.73 -8.03
CA GLU A 303 12.89 14.68 -8.11
C GLU A 303 12.40 13.32 -7.57
N VAL A 304 11.49 13.31 -6.59
CA VAL A 304 11.00 12.06 -5.97
C VAL A 304 9.67 11.59 -6.57
N LEU A 305 8.65 12.45 -6.53
CA LEU A 305 7.33 12.08 -7.03
C LEU A 305 7.31 11.86 -8.55
N THR A 306 8.13 12.58 -9.32
CA THR A 306 8.30 12.39 -10.77
C THR A 306 8.87 11.02 -11.11
N VAL A 307 9.88 10.55 -10.36
CA VAL A 307 10.47 9.21 -10.54
C VAL A 307 9.44 8.14 -10.20
N MET A 308 8.73 8.29 -9.08
CA MET A 308 7.68 7.36 -8.69
C MET A 308 6.57 7.31 -9.74
N TYR A 309 6.19 8.45 -10.31
CA TYR A 309 5.23 8.49 -11.41
C TYR A 309 5.71 7.73 -12.64
N ALA A 310 6.99 7.86 -13.00
CA ALA A 310 7.57 7.05 -14.08
C ALA A 310 7.44 5.54 -13.79
N ASN A 311 7.65 5.11 -12.54
CA ASN A 311 7.42 3.72 -12.14
C ASN A 311 5.94 3.32 -12.27
N LEU A 312 5.02 4.21 -11.89
CA LEU A 312 3.58 3.97 -12.03
C LEU A 312 3.17 3.67 -13.47
N LEU A 313 3.72 4.40 -14.46
CA LEU A 313 3.46 4.12 -15.88
C LEU A 313 3.85 2.68 -16.28
N MET A 314 4.92 2.15 -15.70
CA MET A 314 5.33 0.76 -15.93
C MET A 314 4.32 -0.21 -15.32
N TYR A 315 3.85 0.04 -14.10
CA TYR A 315 2.85 -0.82 -13.46
C TYR A 315 1.48 -0.76 -14.13
N TYR A 316 1.16 0.34 -14.80
CA TYR A 316 -0.06 0.48 -15.60
C TYR A 316 0.04 -0.19 -16.97
N GLY A 317 1.19 -0.79 -17.28
CA GLY A 317 1.36 -1.59 -18.48
C GLY A 317 2.02 -0.89 -19.64
N ASP A 318 2.74 0.21 -19.45
CA ASP A 318 3.47 0.85 -20.55
C ASP A 318 4.91 1.15 -20.15
N LYS A 319 5.74 0.12 -20.31
CA LYS A 319 7.19 0.21 -20.05
C LYS A 319 7.87 1.26 -20.93
N THR A 320 7.42 1.44 -22.18
CA THR A 320 8.01 2.42 -23.09
C THR A 320 7.72 3.85 -22.63
N SER A 321 6.47 4.14 -22.27
CA SER A 321 6.09 5.44 -21.70
C SER A 321 6.79 5.72 -20.38
N SER A 322 6.93 4.70 -19.51
CA SER A 322 7.72 4.79 -18.27
C SER A 322 9.17 5.22 -18.54
N ILE A 323 9.88 4.52 -19.44
CA ILE A 323 11.28 4.83 -19.79
C ILE A 323 11.38 6.24 -20.39
N ASN A 324 10.49 6.58 -21.33
CA ASN A 324 10.49 7.88 -21.98
C ASN A 324 10.24 9.03 -21.00
N PHE A 325 9.39 8.81 -19.99
CA PHE A 325 9.16 9.78 -18.93
C PHE A 325 10.38 9.89 -18.02
N ALA A 326 10.93 8.75 -17.57
CA ALA A 326 12.09 8.69 -16.68
C ALA A 326 13.34 9.36 -17.27
N ASN A 327 13.57 9.24 -18.58
CA ASN A 327 14.69 9.86 -19.28
C ASN A 327 14.66 11.39 -19.27
N LYS A 328 13.53 12.01 -18.93
CA LYS A 328 13.41 13.48 -18.79
C LYS A 328 13.84 13.97 -17.40
N ILE A 329 14.04 13.06 -16.45
CA ILE A 329 14.37 13.39 -15.05
C ILE A 329 15.88 13.40 -14.89
N THR A 330 16.43 14.56 -14.50
CA THR A 330 17.86 14.70 -14.19
C THR A 330 18.26 13.85 -12.99
N ARG A 331 19.40 13.17 -13.07
CA ARG A 331 19.98 12.30 -12.04
C ARG A 331 21.51 12.52 -11.91
N PRO A 332 22.14 12.21 -10.75
CA PRO A 332 21.51 11.74 -9.50
C PRO A 332 20.66 12.85 -8.85
N ASN A 333 19.67 12.45 -8.06
CA ASN A 333 18.75 13.40 -7.42
C ASN A 333 18.27 12.91 -6.04
N MET A 334 17.32 13.62 -5.41
CA MET A 334 16.81 13.35 -4.07
C MET A 334 16.17 11.96 -3.95
N TYR A 335 15.61 11.41 -5.03
CA TYR A 335 15.10 10.02 -5.01
C TYR A 335 16.23 9.03 -4.77
N ASP A 336 17.38 9.24 -5.42
CA ASP A 336 18.56 8.40 -5.25
C ASP A 336 19.16 8.59 -3.83
N GLU A 337 19.22 9.84 -3.33
CA GLU A 337 19.68 10.14 -1.96
C GLU A 337 18.82 9.47 -0.87
N ILE A 338 17.50 9.43 -1.05
CA ILE A 338 16.59 8.85 -0.07
C ILE A 338 16.58 7.33 -0.16
N TYR A 339 16.54 6.74 -1.35
CA TYR A 339 16.21 5.32 -1.52
C TYR A 339 17.34 4.42 -2.00
N PHE A 340 18.45 5.00 -2.46
CA PHE A 340 19.64 4.28 -2.93
C PHE A 340 20.94 4.91 -2.38
N PRO A 341 21.02 5.21 -1.06
CA PRO A 341 22.18 5.86 -0.47
C PRO A 341 23.43 4.98 -0.41
#